data_AF-W0I704-F1
#
_entry.id   AF-W0I704-F1
#
_cell.length_a   1.000
_cell.length_b   1.000
_cell.length_c   1.000
_cell.angle_alpha   90.00
_cell.angle_beta   90.00
_cell.angle_gamma   90.00
#
_symmetry.space_group_name_H-M   'P 1'
#
loop_
_entity.id
_entity.type
_entity.pdbx_description
1 polymer ?
#
loop_
_entity_poly.entity_id
_entity_poly.type
_entity_poly.pdbx_seq_one_letter_code
_entity_poly.pdbx_strand_id
1 'polypeptide(L)'
;MNERFRYPINTDELNFWRKVFGGILDDLDLKIYFLLRENGRMSDTEIAKRLGVSATTVRRRRLFLQEKGYLQIIGILILQELNLAYADVLVKFEKTASEKDIEQFINDAKQNYRIFEIAEYAGKYDVLLRFFERNLHILTRSVHKFLSKYPYIAEYEILPVTQSPKAFDKRLK
;
A
#
# COMPACT_ATOMS: atom_id res chain seq x y z
N MET A 1 12.19 -9.23 -34.74
CA MET A 1 11.43 -8.84 -33.52
C MET A 1 12.48 -8.38 -32.50
N ASN A 2 12.54 -7.09 -32.16
CA ASN A 2 13.67 -6.51 -31.42
C ASN A 2 13.70 -6.95 -29.94
N GLU A 3 14.81 -7.56 -29.52
CA GLU A 3 15.08 -8.03 -28.15
C GLU A 3 15.04 -6.92 -27.08
N ARG A 4 15.11 -5.64 -27.49
CA ARG A 4 15.10 -4.46 -26.61
C ARG A 4 13.83 -4.23 -25.77
N PHE A 5 12.74 -4.96 -26.03
CA PHE A 5 11.46 -4.75 -25.34
C PHE A 5 11.06 -5.86 -24.37
N ARG A 6 11.87 -6.92 -24.20
CA ARG A 6 11.58 -7.93 -23.16
C ARG A 6 11.95 -7.37 -21.79
N TYR A 7 10.93 -7.11 -20.97
CA TYR A 7 11.14 -6.93 -19.54
C TYR A 7 11.68 -8.25 -18.97
N PRO A 8 12.87 -8.27 -18.36
CA PRO A 8 13.43 -9.51 -17.82
C PRO A 8 12.62 -9.85 -16.57
N ILE A 9 11.57 -10.65 -16.75
CA ILE A 9 10.87 -11.24 -15.61
C ILE A 9 11.80 -12.32 -15.08
N ASN A 10 12.35 -12.10 -13.89
CA ASN A 10 13.10 -13.11 -13.19
C ASN A 10 12.22 -14.35 -13.02
N THR A 11 12.68 -15.50 -13.54
CA THR A 11 11.96 -16.76 -13.46
C THR A 11 11.71 -17.19 -12.02
N ASP A 12 12.63 -16.88 -11.10
CA ASP A 12 12.48 -17.17 -9.68
C ASP A 12 11.37 -16.33 -9.05
N GLU A 13 11.29 -15.04 -9.41
CA GLU A 13 10.21 -14.16 -8.96
C GLU A 13 8.86 -14.66 -9.50
N LEU A 14 8.77 -15.02 -10.79
CA LEU A 14 7.54 -15.56 -11.35
C LEU A 14 7.10 -16.86 -10.65
N ASN A 15 8.04 -17.78 -10.39
CA ASN A 15 7.76 -19.03 -9.68
C ASN A 15 7.29 -18.79 -8.24
N PHE A 16 7.90 -17.83 -7.54
CA PHE A 16 7.47 -17.41 -6.21
C PHE A 16 6.00 -16.94 -6.26
N TRP A 17 5.67 -16.02 -7.15
CA TRP A 17 4.32 -15.48 -7.26
C TRP A 17 3.30 -16.55 -7.69
N ARG A 18 3.66 -17.46 -8.59
CA ARG A 18 2.80 -18.61 -8.96
C ARG A 18 2.43 -19.47 -7.76
N LYS A 19 3.40 -19.78 -6.91
CA LYS A 19 3.18 -20.55 -5.69
C LYS A 19 2.27 -19.81 -4.71
N VAL A 20 2.50 -18.50 -4.53
CA VAL A 20 1.72 -17.66 -3.60
C VAL A 20 0.27 -17.49 -4.06
N PHE A 21 0.04 -17.23 -5.35
CA PHE A 21 -1.31 -16.97 -5.86
C PHE A 21 -2.12 -18.22 -6.19
N GLY A 22 -1.56 -19.43 -6.07
CA GLY A 22 -2.30 -20.69 -6.19
C GLY A 22 -3.10 -20.83 -7.50
N GLY A 23 -2.68 -20.17 -8.58
CA GLY A 23 -3.38 -20.18 -9.88
C GLY A 23 -4.53 -19.17 -10.03
N ILE A 24 -4.76 -18.27 -9.06
CA ILE A 24 -5.76 -17.19 -9.18
C ILE A 24 -5.40 -16.23 -10.32
N LEU A 25 -4.11 -15.94 -10.49
CA LEU A 25 -3.56 -15.12 -11.56
C LEU A 25 -2.71 -16.00 -12.47
N ASP A 26 -2.91 -15.89 -13.79
CA ASP A 26 -2.04 -16.57 -14.73
C ASP A 26 -0.74 -15.80 -15.00
N ASP A 27 0.16 -16.42 -15.74
CA ASP A 27 1.47 -15.82 -16.03
C ASP A 27 1.30 -14.45 -16.68
N LEU A 28 0.36 -14.28 -17.62
CA LEU A 28 0.15 -13.02 -18.33
C LEU A 28 -0.34 -11.92 -17.38
N ASP A 29 -1.26 -12.25 -16.47
CA ASP A 29 -1.75 -11.33 -15.44
C ASP A 29 -0.60 -10.82 -14.55
N LEU A 30 0.31 -11.72 -14.13
CA LEU A 30 1.50 -11.36 -13.36
C LEU A 30 2.46 -10.47 -14.16
N LYS A 31 2.69 -10.75 -15.46
CA LYS A 31 3.55 -9.89 -16.29
C LYS A 31 2.97 -8.49 -16.46
N ILE A 32 1.65 -8.37 -16.61
CA ILE A 32 0.95 -7.08 -16.68
C ILE A 32 1.14 -6.33 -15.36
N TYR A 33 0.95 -7.00 -14.23
CA TYR A 33 1.19 -6.42 -12.91
C TYR A 33 2.62 -5.91 -12.75
N PHE A 34 3.65 -6.69 -13.12
CA PHE A 34 5.05 -6.25 -12.97
C PHE A 34 5.38 -5.01 -13.80
N LEU A 35 4.85 -4.91 -15.02
CA LEU A 35 5.01 -3.73 -15.86
C LEU A 35 4.29 -2.49 -15.29
N LEU A 36 3.10 -2.68 -14.72
CA LEU A 36 2.36 -1.60 -14.04
C LEU A 36 2.97 -1.24 -12.69
N ARG A 37 3.61 -2.18 -12.00
CA ARG A 37 4.38 -1.93 -10.78
C ARG A 37 5.62 -1.08 -11.06
N GLU A 38 6.29 -1.31 -12.19
CA GLU A 38 7.38 -0.44 -12.66
C GLU A 38 6.87 0.96 -13.04
N ASN A 39 5.77 1.01 -13.81
CA ASN A 39 5.15 2.26 -14.23
C ASN A 39 3.63 2.11 -14.34
N GLY A 40 2.90 2.60 -13.34
CA GLY A 40 1.44 2.53 -13.30
C GLY A 40 0.74 3.31 -14.43
N ARG A 41 1.46 4.17 -15.15
CA ARG A 41 0.95 4.93 -16.31
C ARG A 41 1.25 4.25 -17.65
N MET A 42 1.87 3.07 -17.66
CA MET A 42 2.22 2.36 -18.89
C MET A 42 0.97 2.04 -19.70
N SER A 43 0.99 2.37 -20.98
CA SER A 43 -0.16 2.15 -21.87
C SER A 43 -0.34 0.66 -22.20
N ASP A 44 -1.59 0.25 -22.47
CA ASP A 44 -1.92 -1.11 -22.91
C ASP A 44 -1.11 -1.52 -24.16
N THR A 45 -0.87 -0.56 -25.07
CA THR A 45 -0.06 -0.75 -26.29
C THR A 45 1.40 -1.03 -25.99
N GLU A 46 1.99 -0.31 -25.03
CA GLU A 46 3.38 -0.53 -24.65
C GLU A 46 3.56 -1.87 -23.92
N ILE A 47 2.65 -2.19 -23.00
CA ILE A 47 2.64 -3.50 -22.32
C ILE A 47 2.52 -4.63 -23.36
N ALA A 48 1.59 -4.51 -24.31
CA ALA A 48 1.39 -5.48 -25.37
C ALA A 48 2.65 -5.72 -26.21
N LYS A 49 3.36 -4.64 -26.57
CA LYS A 49 4.63 -4.70 -27.29
C LYS A 49 5.71 -5.43 -26.49
N ARG A 50 5.81 -5.18 -25.18
CA ARG A 50 6.79 -5.83 -24.29
C ARG A 50 6.51 -7.32 -24.09
N LEU A 51 5.23 -7.71 -24.08
CA LEU A 51 4.79 -9.08 -23.81
C LEU A 51 4.54 -9.93 -25.06
N GLY A 52 4.52 -9.34 -26.25
CA GLY A 52 4.26 -10.05 -27.51
C GLY A 52 2.80 -10.51 -27.67
N VAL A 53 1.85 -9.73 -27.14
CA VAL A 53 0.40 -9.99 -27.25
C VAL A 53 -0.32 -8.79 -27.87
N SER A 54 -1.63 -8.89 -28.12
CA SER A 54 -2.41 -7.74 -28.62
C SER A 54 -2.72 -6.73 -27.51
N ALA A 55 -2.84 -5.44 -27.86
CA ALA A 55 -3.26 -4.39 -26.93
C ALA A 55 -4.66 -4.67 -26.35
N THR A 56 -5.57 -5.23 -27.15
CA THR A 56 -6.91 -5.67 -26.71
C THR A 56 -6.82 -6.75 -25.64
N THR A 57 -5.90 -7.72 -25.78
CA THR A 57 -5.67 -8.76 -24.77
C THR A 57 -5.23 -8.15 -23.45
N VAL A 58 -4.24 -7.25 -23.46
CA VAL A 58 -3.75 -6.57 -22.25
C VAL A 58 -4.87 -5.77 -21.59
N ARG A 59 -5.58 -4.96 -22.37
CA ARG A 59 -6.67 -4.13 -21.87
C ARG A 59 -7.74 -4.98 -21.17
N ARG A 60 -8.16 -6.08 -21.79
CA ARG A 60 -9.15 -6.99 -21.21
C ARG A 60 -8.68 -7.58 -19.89
N ARG A 61 -7.43 -8.04 -19.81
CA ARG A 61 -6.84 -8.58 -18.57
C ARG A 61 -6.75 -7.51 -17.48
N ARG A 62 -6.19 -6.34 -17.80
CA ARG A 62 -6.07 -5.24 -16.85
C ARG A 62 -7.43 -4.81 -16.28
N LEU A 63 -8.43 -4.62 -17.13
CA LEU A 63 -9.79 -4.29 -16.68
C LEU A 63 -10.37 -5.38 -15.79
N PHE A 64 -10.25 -6.66 -16.17
CA PHE A 64 -10.68 -7.77 -15.33
C PHE A 64 -10.02 -7.76 -13.95
N LEU A 65 -8.71 -7.55 -13.87
CA LEU A 65 -7.98 -7.46 -12.60
C LEU A 65 -8.45 -6.28 -11.75
N GLN A 66 -8.77 -5.14 -12.38
CA GLN A 66 -9.29 -3.96 -11.70
C GLN A 66 -10.73 -4.18 -11.20
N GLU A 67 -11.60 -4.76 -12.03
CA GLU A 67 -13.00 -5.07 -11.68
C GLU A 67 -13.09 -6.11 -10.55
N LYS A 68 -12.17 -7.07 -10.50
CA LYS A 68 -12.06 -8.03 -9.40
C LYS A 68 -11.45 -7.46 -8.12
N GLY A 69 -10.95 -6.23 -8.15
CA GLY A 69 -10.24 -5.61 -7.03
C GLY A 69 -8.83 -6.18 -6.79
N TYR A 70 -8.29 -6.97 -7.72
CA TYR A 70 -6.94 -7.55 -7.61
C TYR A 70 -5.84 -6.55 -7.97
N LEU A 71 -6.18 -5.51 -8.74
CA LEU A 71 -5.26 -4.49 -9.19
C LEU A 71 -5.90 -3.11 -9.02
N GLN A 72 -5.16 -2.19 -8.40
CA GLN A 72 -5.50 -0.78 -8.37
C GLN A 72 -4.30 0.05 -8.82
N ILE A 73 -4.53 1.03 -9.67
CA ILE A 73 -3.52 2.01 -10.08
C ILE A 73 -3.82 3.29 -9.31
N ILE A 74 -2.94 3.64 -8.38
CA ILE A 74 -3.09 4.80 -7.51
C ILE A 74 -1.92 5.76 -7.67
N GLY A 75 -2.19 7.05 -7.43
CA GLY A 75 -1.13 8.03 -7.19
C GLY A 75 -0.71 7.97 -5.73
N ILE A 76 0.61 7.99 -5.47
CA ILE A 76 1.16 7.98 -4.11
C ILE A 76 2.02 9.23 -3.93
N LEU A 77 1.84 9.92 -2.79
CA LEU A 77 2.74 11.00 -2.36
C LEU A 77 3.97 10.39 -1.68
N ILE A 78 5.16 10.79 -2.11
CA ILE A 78 6.40 10.39 -1.45
C ILE A 78 6.67 11.38 -0.32
N LEU A 79 6.17 11.08 0.88
CA LEU A 79 6.19 11.99 2.03
C LEU A 79 7.60 12.48 2.39
N GLN A 80 8.61 11.61 2.26
CA GLN A 80 10.01 11.93 2.55
C GLN A 80 10.57 13.00 1.62
N GLU A 81 10.26 12.93 0.31
CA GLU A 81 10.68 13.92 -0.69
C GLU A 81 10.00 15.28 -0.49
N LEU A 82 8.85 15.28 0.21
CA LEU A 82 8.13 16.49 0.60
C LEU A 82 8.59 17.05 1.95
N ASN A 83 9.62 16.45 2.58
CA ASN A 83 10.08 16.79 3.93
C ASN A 83 8.97 16.72 4.98
N LEU A 84 8.00 15.83 4.80
CA LEU A 84 6.93 15.57 5.78
C LEU A 84 7.38 14.47 6.74
N ALA A 85 7.07 14.65 8.02
CA ALA A 85 7.24 13.61 9.02
C ALA A 85 6.05 12.64 8.93
N TYR A 86 6.30 11.35 9.08
CA TYR A 86 5.25 10.36 9.29
C TYR A 86 5.67 9.33 10.32
N ALA A 87 4.69 8.70 10.96
CA ALA A 87 4.90 7.72 12.01
C ALA A 87 3.89 6.59 11.91
N ASP A 88 4.35 5.40 12.28
CA ASP A 88 3.51 4.26 12.57
C ASP A 88 3.00 4.42 14.00
N VAL A 89 1.68 4.50 14.18
CA VAL A 89 1.03 4.61 15.49
C VAL A 89 0.33 3.29 15.77
N LEU A 90 0.90 2.51 16.68
CA LEU A 90 0.37 1.21 17.09
C LEU A 90 -0.56 1.40 18.28
N VAL A 91 -1.76 0.85 18.23
CA VAL A 91 -2.81 1.05 19.25
C VAL A 91 -3.28 -0.32 19.76
N LYS A 92 -3.39 -0.42 21.08
CA LYS A 92 -3.96 -1.56 21.81
C LYS A 92 -5.20 -1.09 22.56
N PHE A 93 -6.33 -1.74 22.33
CA PHE A 93 -7.56 -1.48 23.05
C PHE A 93 -7.61 -2.24 24.37
N GLU A 94 -8.37 -1.67 25.32
CA GLU A 94 -8.76 -2.35 26.54
C GLU A 94 -9.62 -3.57 26.23
N LYS A 95 -9.52 -4.62 27.05
CA LYS A 95 -10.38 -5.82 26.90
C LYS A 95 -11.87 -5.52 27.06
N THR A 96 -12.20 -4.39 27.69
CA THR A 96 -13.57 -3.92 27.92
C THR A 96 -14.09 -3.05 26.78
N ALA A 97 -13.26 -2.71 25.77
CA ALA A 97 -13.72 -1.97 24.60
C ALA A 97 -14.77 -2.79 23.85
N SER A 98 -15.93 -2.21 23.57
CA SER A 98 -16.96 -2.90 22.79
C SER A 98 -16.62 -2.90 21.30
N GLU A 99 -17.21 -3.82 20.54
CA GLU A 99 -17.06 -3.82 19.07
C GLU A 99 -17.51 -2.49 18.45
N LYS A 100 -18.55 -1.86 19.00
CA LYS A 100 -19.05 -0.55 18.56
C LYS A 100 -18.04 0.57 18.82
N ASP A 101 -17.32 0.51 19.94
CA ASP A 101 -16.28 1.47 20.27
C ASP A 101 -15.14 1.37 19.24
N ILE A 102 -14.66 0.16 18.97
CA ILE A 102 -13.60 -0.09 17.98
C ILE A 102 -14.05 0.34 16.58
N GLU A 103 -15.28 0.00 16.18
CA GLU A 103 -15.83 0.41 14.89
C GLU A 103 -15.88 1.95 14.76
N GLN A 104 -16.32 2.64 15.82
CA GLN A 104 -16.34 4.10 15.86
C GLN A 104 -14.93 4.69 15.72
N PHE A 105 -13.95 4.16 16.46
CA PHE A 105 -12.56 4.59 16.36
C PHE A 105 -12.02 4.45 14.92
N ILE A 106 -12.26 3.30 14.29
CA ILE A 106 -11.81 3.04 12.92
C ILE A 106 -12.51 3.98 11.93
N ASN A 107 -13.81 4.24 12.10
CA ASN A 107 -14.54 5.17 11.25
C ASN A 107 -14.02 6.59 11.38
N ASP A 108 -13.76 7.06 12.60
CA ASP A 108 -13.17 8.37 12.84
C ASP A 108 -11.74 8.47 12.27
N ALA A 109 -10.95 7.39 12.38
CA ALA A 109 -9.62 7.31 11.79
C ALA A 109 -9.68 7.41 10.26
N LYS A 110 -10.64 6.75 9.60
CA LYS A 110 -10.86 6.84 8.15
C LYS A 110 -11.21 8.26 7.70
N GLN A 111 -11.88 9.06 8.54
CA GLN A 111 -12.23 10.45 8.23
C GLN A 111 -11.08 11.44 8.53
N ASN A 112 -10.02 11.01 9.21
CA ASN A 112 -8.90 11.87 9.55
C ASN A 112 -7.90 11.94 8.40
N TYR A 113 -7.87 13.07 7.68
CA TYR A 113 -6.98 13.29 6.54
C TYR A 113 -5.47 13.18 6.83
N ARG A 114 -5.06 13.15 8.10
CA ARG A 114 -3.65 12.93 8.49
C ARG A 114 -3.28 11.45 8.52
N ILE A 115 -4.27 10.56 8.47
CA ILE A 115 -4.11 9.11 8.47
C ILE A 115 -4.25 8.64 7.03
N PHE A 116 -3.19 8.07 6.46
CA PHE A 116 -3.19 7.60 5.08
C PHE A 116 -3.26 6.08 4.95
N GLU A 117 -3.08 5.36 6.05
CA GLU A 117 -3.19 3.91 6.10
C GLU A 117 -3.67 3.48 7.49
N ILE A 118 -4.53 2.46 7.49
CA ILE A 118 -5.05 1.80 8.68
C ILE A 118 -4.89 0.31 8.45
N ALA A 119 -4.32 -0.41 9.40
CA ALA A 119 -4.25 -1.87 9.36
C ALA A 119 -4.69 -2.45 10.70
N GLU A 120 -5.41 -3.56 10.65
CA GLU A 120 -5.83 -4.31 11.85
C GLU A 120 -4.91 -5.53 12.02
N TYR A 121 -4.55 -5.83 13.27
CA TYR A 121 -3.59 -6.86 13.60
C TYR A 121 -4.14 -7.86 14.62
N ALA A 122 -3.84 -9.13 14.38
CA ALA A 122 -3.99 -10.19 15.37
C ALA A 122 -2.66 -10.37 16.11
N GLY A 123 -2.34 -9.45 17.04
CA GLY A 123 -1.04 -9.45 17.73
C GLY A 123 -1.03 -8.65 19.03
N LYS A 124 0.17 -8.15 19.40
CA LYS A 124 0.35 -7.28 20.59
C LYS A 124 -0.59 -6.06 20.50
N TYR A 125 -0.55 -5.40 19.36
CA TYR A 125 -1.43 -4.28 19.00
C TYR A 125 -2.59 -4.76 18.15
N ASP A 126 -3.69 -4.02 18.20
CA ASP A 126 -4.89 -4.32 17.43
C ASP A 126 -4.96 -3.50 16.15
N VAL A 127 -4.41 -2.28 16.16
CA VAL A 127 -4.48 -1.34 15.02
C VAL A 127 -3.15 -0.63 14.79
N LEU A 128 -2.76 -0.46 13.53
CA LEU A 128 -1.77 0.50 13.05
C LEU A 128 -2.49 1.66 12.37
N LEU A 129 -2.11 2.89 12.71
CA LEU A 129 -2.44 4.10 11.98
C LEU A 129 -1.17 4.74 11.44
N ARG A 130 -1.10 5.03 10.14
CA ARG A 130 0.01 5.83 9.59
C ARG A 130 -0.35 7.30 9.52
N PHE A 131 0.21 8.07 10.43
CA PHE A 131 0.04 9.53 10.49
C PHE A 131 1.13 10.25 9.72
N PHE A 132 0.79 11.35 9.07
CA PHE A 132 1.77 12.30 8.54
C PHE A 132 1.47 13.75 8.97
N GLU A 133 2.51 14.56 9.07
CA GLU A 133 2.44 15.98 9.40
C GLU A 133 3.69 16.72 8.91
N ARG A 134 3.67 18.05 8.97
CA ARG A 134 4.80 18.88 8.50
C ARG A 134 6.09 18.72 9.30
N ASN A 135 6.01 18.24 10.54
CA ASN A 135 7.16 17.89 11.37
C ASN A 135 6.75 16.98 12.55
N LEU A 136 7.74 16.37 13.19
CA LEU A 136 7.54 15.39 14.27
C LEU A 136 6.83 15.97 15.50
N HIS A 137 7.11 17.22 15.86
CA HIS A 137 6.48 17.87 17.02
C HIS A 137 4.96 17.98 16.85
N ILE A 138 4.52 18.37 15.66
CA ILE A 138 3.09 18.53 15.35
C ILE A 138 2.44 17.19 15.10
N LEU A 139 3.16 16.25 14.48
CA LEU A 139 2.72 14.87 14.35
C LEU A 139 2.34 14.30 15.72
N THR A 140 3.27 14.34 16.68
CA THR A 140 3.09 13.78 18.01
C THR A 140 1.88 14.42 18.72
N ARG A 141 1.76 15.74 18.65
CA ARG A 141 0.58 16.46 19.16
C ARG A 141 -0.73 16.02 18.49
N SER A 142 -0.74 15.86 17.17
CA SER A 142 -1.91 15.44 16.40
C SER A 142 -2.35 14.03 16.74
N VAL A 143 -1.39 13.11 16.92
CA VAL A 143 -1.65 11.74 17.38
C VAL A 143 -2.25 11.76 18.78
N HIS A 144 -1.61 12.42 19.75
CA HIS A 144 -2.14 12.49 21.11
C HIS A 144 -3.55 13.09 21.17
N LYS A 145 -3.79 14.19 20.43
CA LYS A 145 -5.10 14.83 20.35
C LYS A 145 -6.17 13.92 19.73
N PHE A 146 -5.78 13.06 18.78
CA PHE A 146 -6.69 12.10 18.18
C PHE A 146 -7.00 10.98 19.18
N LEU A 147 -5.98 10.33 19.73
CA LEU A 147 -6.13 9.17 20.61
C LEU A 147 -6.78 9.52 21.96
N SER A 148 -6.59 10.73 22.49
CA SER A 148 -7.16 11.16 23.78
C SER A 148 -8.70 11.18 23.82
N LYS A 149 -9.36 11.08 22.66
CA LYS A 149 -10.82 11.01 22.56
C LYS A 149 -11.38 9.63 22.91
N TYR A 150 -10.51 8.61 22.97
CA TYR A 150 -10.90 7.21 23.06
C TYR A 150 -10.37 6.62 24.37
N PRO A 151 -11.14 6.68 25.46
CA PRO A 151 -10.69 6.26 26.79
C PRO A 151 -10.45 4.76 26.92
N TYR A 152 -10.91 3.97 25.95
CA TYR A 152 -10.72 2.52 25.87
C TYR A 152 -9.44 2.10 25.13
N ILE A 153 -8.52 3.04 24.87
CA ILE A 153 -7.15 2.73 24.43
C ILE A 153 -6.31 2.43 25.68
N ALA A 154 -5.80 1.20 25.76
CA ALA A 154 -4.96 0.74 26.85
C ALA A 154 -3.50 1.22 26.70
N GLU A 155 -2.97 1.12 25.49
CA GLU A 155 -1.58 1.43 25.17
C GLU A 155 -1.49 1.92 23.73
N TYR A 156 -0.56 2.83 23.46
CA TYR A 156 -0.13 3.12 22.10
C TYR A 156 1.37 3.44 22.03
N GLU A 157 1.98 3.13 20.90
CA GLU A 157 3.35 3.50 20.57
C GLU A 157 3.36 4.38 19.32
N ILE A 158 4.17 5.44 19.34
CA ILE A 158 4.42 6.30 18.17
C ILE A 158 5.83 6.00 17.69
N LEU A 159 5.96 5.47 16.48
CA LEU A 159 7.22 5.08 15.86
C LEU A 159 7.49 5.98 14.64
N PRO A 160 8.26 7.07 14.80
CA PRO A 160 8.61 7.94 13.68
C PRO A 160 9.39 7.17 12.61
N VAL A 161 8.96 7.28 11.37
CA VAL A 161 9.64 6.59 10.26
C VAL A 161 10.78 7.46 9.75
N THR A 162 11.99 6.90 9.74
CA THR A 162 13.20 7.57 9.28
C THR A 162 13.48 7.34 7.81
N GLN A 163 13.23 6.13 7.30
CA GLN A 163 13.45 5.75 5.90
C GLN A 163 12.50 4.62 5.47
N SER A 164 12.01 4.66 4.23
CA SER A 164 11.26 3.56 3.60
C SER A 164 11.95 3.11 2.30
N PRO A 165 13.07 2.37 2.38
CA PRO A 165 13.97 2.14 1.24
C PRO A 165 13.33 1.34 0.09
N LYS A 166 12.36 0.47 0.40
CA LYS A 166 11.72 -0.40 -0.60
C LYS A 166 10.38 0.13 -1.13
N ALA A 167 9.64 0.88 -0.31
CA ALA A 167 8.31 1.36 -0.70
C ALA A 167 8.39 2.45 -1.78
N PHE A 168 9.52 3.17 -1.84
CA PHE A 168 9.73 4.30 -2.73
C PHE A 168 11.10 4.26 -3.41
N ASP A 169 11.58 3.07 -3.78
CA ASP A 169 12.86 2.87 -4.48
C ASP A 169 12.80 3.51 -5.88
N LYS A 170 12.85 4.84 -5.94
CA LYS A 170 13.57 5.51 -7.00
C LYS A 170 15.02 5.09 -6.76
N ARG A 171 15.63 4.42 -7.74
CA ARG A 171 17.09 4.48 -7.88
C ARG A 171 17.45 5.95 -7.75
N LEU A 172 18.12 6.31 -6.66
CA LEU A 172 18.68 7.63 -6.45
C LEU A 172 19.39 7.99 -7.76
N LYS A 173 18.89 9.02 -8.45
CA LYS A 173 19.55 9.54 -9.65
C LYS A 173 20.82 10.24 -9.25
#